data_AF-A0A1F4UKD8-F1
#
_entry.id   AF-A0A1F4UKD8-F1
#
_cell.length_a   1.000
_cell.length_b   1.000
_cell.length_c   1.000
_cell.angle_alpha   90.00
_cell.angle_beta   90.00
_cell.angle_gamma   90.00
#
_symmetry.space_group_name_H-M   'P 1'
#
loop_
_entity.id
_entity.type
_entity.pdbx_description
1 polymer ?
#
loop_
_entity_poly.entity_id
_entity_poly.type
_entity_poly.pdbx_seq_one_letter_code
_entity_poly.pdbx_strand_id
1 'polypeptide(L)' 'MAETKKVTKKETTKLNPMVWDIPYNGDLIAQVLYVFASNERKGTSSVKGKGDVSGGGKKP' A
#
# COMPACT_ATOMS: atom_id res chain seq x y z
N MET A 1 11.68 -16.69 -33.61
CA MET A 1 13.06 -16.29 -33.27
C MET A 1 13.18 -16.35 -31.76
N ALA A 2 13.94 -17.32 -31.25
CA ALA A 2 14.02 -17.64 -29.83
C ALA A 2 15.15 -16.83 -29.19
N GLU A 3 14.82 -15.98 -28.22
CA GLU A 3 15.83 -15.40 -27.34
C GLU A 3 16.14 -16.39 -26.22
N THR A 4 17.25 -17.12 -26.40
CA THR A 4 17.86 -17.95 -25.37
C THR A 4 18.37 -17.05 -24.25
N LYS A 5 17.65 -16.99 -23.11
CA LYS A 5 18.20 -16.42 -21.87
C LYS A 5 19.37 -17.28 -21.42
N LYS A 6 20.58 -16.73 -21.46
CA LYS A 6 21.79 -17.31 -20.85
C LYS A 6 21.51 -17.54 -19.37
N VAL A 7 21.41 -18.80 -18.95
CA VAL A 7 21.39 -19.19 -17.54
C VAL A 7 22.84 -19.12 -17.06
N THR A 8 23.26 -17.91 -16.66
CA THR A 8 24.51 -17.73 -15.93
C THR A 8 24.36 -18.47 -14.60
N LYS A 9 25.16 -19.52 -14.37
CA LYS A 9 25.24 -20.21 -13.07
C LYS A 9 25.52 -19.15 -12.00
N LYS A 10 24.52 -18.87 -11.17
CA LYS A 10 24.63 -17.94 -10.06
C LYS A 10 25.61 -18.53 -9.05
N GLU A 11 26.69 -17.80 -8.78
CA GLU A 11 27.42 -17.94 -7.53
C GLU A 11 26.40 -17.89 -6.39
N THR A 12 26.38 -18.91 -5.52
CA THR A 12 25.45 -18.95 -4.39
C THR A 12 25.83 -17.86 -3.39
N THR A 13 25.14 -16.72 -3.49
CA THR A 13 25.25 -15.64 -2.51
C THR A 13 24.63 -16.12 -1.18
N LYS A 14 25.39 -16.01 -0.09
CA LYS A 14 24.87 -16.29 1.25
C LYS A 14 23.87 -15.20 1.65
N LEU A 15 22.63 -15.61 1.91
CA LEU A 15 21.56 -14.72 2.39
C LEU A 15 21.57 -14.69 3.92
N ASN A 16 21.13 -13.56 4.49
CA ASN A 16 20.98 -13.45 5.95
C ASN A 16 19.77 -14.29 6.39
N PRO A 17 19.94 -15.31 7.25
CA PRO A 17 18.83 -16.15 7.72
C PRO A 17 17.76 -15.35 8.47
N MET A 18 18.11 -14.23 9.12
CA MET A 18 17.15 -13.36 9.81
C MET A 18 16.24 -12.55 8.86
N VAL A 19 16.41 -12.67 7.55
CA VAL A 19 15.51 -12.02 6.58
C VAL A 19 14.81 -13.08 5.73
N TRP A 20 15.50 -14.17 5.42
CA TRP A 20 15.06 -15.15 4.43
C TRP A 20 14.58 -16.48 5.03
N ASP A 21 14.96 -16.82 6.25
CA ASP A 21 14.61 -18.10 6.92
C ASP A 21 13.64 -17.92 8.10
N ILE A 22 12.88 -16.84 8.14
CA ILE A 22 11.86 -16.58 9.18
C ILE A 22 10.52 -17.22 8.78
N PRO A 23 9.76 -17.81 9.74
CA PRO A 23 8.42 -18.31 9.46
C PRO A 23 7.49 -17.21 8.93
N TYR A 24 6.75 -17.55 7.88
CA TYR A 24 5.76 -16.66 7.29
C TYR A 24 4.61 -16.37 8.28
N ASN A 25 4.31 -15.09 8.49
CA ASN A 25 3.18 -14.64 9.31
C ASN A 25 2.19 -13.84 8.44
N GLY A 26 1.15 -14.51 7.95
CA GLY A 26 0.17 -13.93 7.04
C GLY A 26 -0.71 -12.84 7.67
N ASP A 27 -1.04 -12.95 8.96
CA ASP A 27 -1.86 -11.97 9.67
C ASP A 27 -1.12 -10.63 9.79
N LEU A 28 0.16 -10.66 10.19
CA LEU A 28 0.99 -9.46 10.26
C LEU A 28 1.13 -8.77 8.89
N ILE A 29 1.33 -9.56 7.82
CA ILE A 29 1.45 -9.02 6.46
C ILE A 29 0.14 -8.35 6.03
N ALA A 30 -1.00 -8.98 6.29
CA ALA A 30 -2.30 -8.40 5.98
C ALA A 30 -2.50 -7.06 6.71
N GLN A 31 -2.20 -6.99 8.01
CA GLN A 31 -2.29 -5.76 8.80
C GLN A 31 -1.41 -4.64 8.23
N VAL A 32 -0.16 -4.94 7.90
CA VAL A 32 0.78 -3.95 7.33
C VAL A 32 0.29 -3.47 5.96
N LEU A 33 -0.24 -4.36 5.12
CA LEU A 33 -0.80 -3.99 3.81
C LEU A 33 -1.99 -3.04 3.95
N TYR A 34 -2.88 -3.28 4.91
CA TYR A 34 -4.02 -2.38 5.15
C TYR A 34 -3.57 -0.98 5.60
N VAL A 35 -2.59 -0.90 6.50
CA VAL A 35 -2.02 0.38 6.95
C VAL A 35 -1.35 1.10 5.79
N PHE A 36 -0.53 0.39 5.02
CA PHE A 36 0.15 0.95 3.85
C PHE A 36 -0.84 1.54 2.85
N ALA A 37 -1.85 0.76 2.44
CA ALA A 37 -2.88 1.21 1.50
C ALA A 37 -3.72 2.39 2.06
N SER A 38 -3.95 2.42 3.37
CA SER A 38 -4.65 3.53 4.02
C SER A 38 -3.82 4.82 3.99
N ASN A 39 -2.51 4.72 4.18
CA ASN A 39 -1.59 5.88 4.15
C ASN A 39 -1.45 6.48 2.74
N GLU A 40 -1.55 5.66 1.69
CA GLU A 40 -1.53 6.15 0.30
C GLU A 40 -2.80 6.93 -0.08
N ARG A 41 -3.90 6.79 0.69
CA ARG A 41 -5.17 7.44 0.39
C ARG A 41 -5.10 8.94 0.68
N LYS A 42 -5.26 9.76 -0.37
CA LYS A 42 -5.14 11.24 -0.29
C LYS A 42 -6.27 11.99 0.43
N GLY A 43 -7.46 11.39 0.59
CA GLY A 43 -8.56 12.01 1.35
C GLY A 43 -9.15 13.32 0.78
N THR A 44 -9.11 13.55 -0.54
CA THR A 44 -9.46 14.84 -1.17
C THR A 44 -10.96 15.11 -1.36
N SER A 45 -11.84 14.36 -0.67
CA SER A 45 -13.29 14.55 -0.80
C SER A 45 -13.81 15.32 0.41
N SER A 46 -14.50 16.44 0.15
CA SER A 46 -15.22 17.21 1.16
C SER A 46 -16.59 17.62 0.62
N VAL A 47 -17.55 17.78 1.52
CA VAL A 47 -18.89 18.28 1.22
C VAL A 47 -19.18 19.46 2.14
N LYS A 48 -19.96 20.42 1.63
CA LYS A 48 -20.38 21.58 2.41
C LYS A 48 -21.38 21.16 3.48
N GLY A 49 -21.13 21.57 4.73
CA GLY A 49 -22.15 21.54 5.77
C GLY A 49 -23.18 22.65 5.57
N LYS A 50 -24.26 22.64 6.36
CA LYS A 50 -25.33 23.67 6.31
C LYS A 50 -24.80 25.12 6.38
N GLY A 51 -23.71 25.34 7.12
CA GLY A 51 -23.08 26.67 7.28
C GLY A 51 -22.11 27.07 6.16
N ASP A 52 -21.63 26.12 5.36
CA ASP A 52 -20.70 26.39 4.25
C ASP A 52 -21.44 26.73 2.93
N VAL A 53 -22.76 26.55 2.93
CA VAL A 53 -23.67 26.89 1.83
C VAL A 53 -24.04 28.37 1.94
N SER A 54 -23.93 29.10 0.83
CA SER A 54 -24.24 30.53 0.80
C SER A 54 -25.74 30.77 0.97
N GLY A 55 -26.14 31.48 2.02
CA GLY A 55 -27.53 31.89 2.27
C GLY A 55 -28.33 30.97 3.21
N GLY A 56 -29.66 31.02 3.12
CA GLY A 56 -30.57 30.14 3.88
C GLY A 56 -30.70 30.40 5.39
N GLY A 57 -30.10 31.47 5.90
CA GLY A 57 -30.13 31.82 7.33
C GLY A 57 -31.36 32.62 7.77
N LYS A 58 -32.09 33.24 6.84
CA LYS A 58 -33.34 33.95 7.13
C LYS A 58 -34.49 32.94 7.08
N LYS A 59 -35.33 32.92 8.12
CA LYS A 59 -36.60 32.18 8.10
C LYS A 59 -37.38 32.59 6.84
N PRO A 60 -37.77 31.65 5.97
CA PRO A 60 -38.59 31.95 4.80
C PRO A 60 -39.96 32.50 5.22
#